data_AF-A0AA40EHF0-F1
#
_entry.id   AF-A0AA40EHF0-F1
#
_cell.length_a   1.000
_cell.length_b   1.000
_cell.length_c   1.000
_cell.angle_alpha   90.00
_cell.angle_beta   90.00
_cell.angle_gamma   90.00
#
_symmetry.space_group_name_H-M   'P 1'
#
loop_
_entity.id
_entity.type
_entity.pdbx_description
1 polymer ?
#
loop_
_entity_poly.entity_id
_entity_poly.type
_entity_poly.pdbx_seq_one_letter_code
_entity_poly.pdbx_strand_id
1 'polypeptide(L)'
;MDADATHTAHKTAAEAFTAVLTAAKVPHAFIGGFAVNMLGHHRYTGDVDIEVDAADIISLRASLVAADPRFVLVQNKLGAVPVETLPIGEIGLPRVLHIMELKDSPIPILRSSILVLTKIKRCVQFIDSTHPKSLTKLGQDLADIGFLLRWLHQNNQKVDFVDYSYASMDRLYEATKKLAGY
;
A
#
# COMPACT_ATOMS: atom_id res chain seq x y z
N MET A 1 5.90 -17.70 13.99
CA MET A 1 4.50 -17.47 13.60
C MET A 1 4.38 -17.99 12.18
N ASP A 2 3.42 -18.87 11.90
CA ASP A 2 3.22 -19.41 10.56
C ASP A 2 2.91 -18.28 9.57
N ALA A 3 3.51 -18.31 8.37
CA ALA A 3 3.29 -17.31 7.34
C ALA A 3 1.81 -17.26 6.92
N ASP A 4 1.14 -18.41 6.97
CA ASP A 4 -0.28 -18.55 6.60
C ASP A 4 -1.21 -17.96 7.67
N ALA A 5 -0.91 -18.20 8.95
CA ALA A 5 -1.63 -17.58 10.07
C ALA A 5 -1.47 -16.05 10.08
N THR A 6 -0.27 -15.57 9.74
CA THR A 6 0.03 -14.13 9.64
C THR A 6 -0.75 -13.50 8.48
N HIS A 7 -0.81 -14.15 7.32
CA HIS A 7 -1.59 -13.69 6.18
C HIS A 7 -3.09 -13.62 6.51
N THR A 8 -3.62 -14.63 7.18
CA THR A 8 -5.01 -14.69 7.62
C THR A 8 -5.37 -13.57 8.61
N ALA A 9 -4.47 -13.25 9.54
CA ALA A 9 -4.67 -12.16 10.49
C ALA A 9 -4.71 -10.79 9.79
N HIS A 10 -3.79 -10.53 8.85
CA HIS A 10 -3.78 -9.29 8.07
C HIS A 10 -5.06 -9.13 7.22
N LYS A 11 -5.54 -10.21 6.59
CA LYS A 11 -6.79 -10.19 5.83
C LYS A 11 -8.00 -9.90 6.72
N THR A 12 -8.12 -10.57 7.86
CA THR A 12 -9.17 -10.32 8.84
C THR A 12 -9.17 -8.86 9.32
N ALA A 13 -7.98 -8.31 9.58
CA ALA A 13 -7.84 -6.91 9.94
C ALA A 13 -8.30 -6.00 8.79
N ALA A 14 -7.82 -6.22 7.57
CA ALA A 14 -8.19 -5.43 6.40
C ALA A 14 -9.71 -5.45 6.12
N GLU A 15 -10.37 -6.59 6.28
CA GLU A 15 -11.83 -6.71 6.14
C GLU A 15 -12.57 -5.89 7.20
N ALA A 16 -12.14 -5.94 8.47
CA ALA A 16 -12.73 -5.15 9.54
C ALA A 16 -12.58 -3.64 9.27
N PHE A 17 -11.39 -3.20 8.84
CA PHE A 17 -11.16 -1.79 8.47
C PHE A 17 -12.03 -1.37 7.30
N THR A 18 -12.10 -2.20 6.26
CA THR A 18 -12.92 -1.96 5.07
C THR A 18 -14.38 -1.77 5.47
N ALA A 19 -14.91 -2.62 6.35
CA ALA A 19 -16.30 -2.54 6.80
C ALA A 19 -16.58 -1.21 7.52
N VAL A 20 -15.73 -0.79 8.45
CA VAL A 20 -15.93 0.46 9.21
C VAL A 20 -15.76 1.69 8.32
N LEU A 21 -14.73 1.73 7.47
CA LEU A 21 -14.49 2.85 6.56
C LEU A 21 -15.61 2.98 5.51
N THR A 22 -16.11 1.86 5.00
CA THR A 22 -17.26 1.84 4.07
C THR A 22 -18.52 2.37 4.76
N ALA A 23 -18.80 1.94 5.99
CA ALA A 23 -19.94 2.43 6.77
C ALA A 23 -19.83 3.96 7.04
N ALA A 24 -18.62 4.45 7.26
CA ALA A 24 -18.32 5.87 7.42
C ALA A 24 -18.23 6.65 6.10
N LYS A 25 -18.41 5.99 4.95
CA LYS A 25 -18.26 6.56 3.59
C LYS A 25 -16.90 7.22 3.36
N VAL A 26 -15.84 6.65 3.92
CA VAL A 26 -14.46 7.10 3.74
C VAL A 26 -13.83 6.29 2.60
N PRO A 27 -13.52 6.91 1.45
CA PRO A 27 -12.78 6.25 0.37
C PRO A 27 -11.41 5.79 0.88
N HIS A 28 -11.04 4.55 0.54
CA HIS A 28 -9.81 3.96 1.00
C HIS A 28 -9.28 2.90 0.04
N ALA A 29 -7.97 2.66 0.09
CA ALA A 29 -7.32 1.60 -0.66
C ALA A 29 -6.11 1.07 0.10
N PHE A 30 -5.97 -0.24 0.19
CA PHE A 30 -4.78 -0.87 0.76
C PHE A 30 -3.61 -0.77 -0.22
N ILE A 31 -2.41 -0.51 0.34
CA ILE A 31 -1.16 -0.34 -0.39
C ILE A 31 -0.05 -1.23 0.19
N GLY A 32 1.20 -0.96 -0.20
CA GLY A 32 2.36 -1.58 0.45
C GLY A 32 2.51 -3.07 0.14
N GLY A 33 3.22 -3.79 1.02
CA GLY A 33 3.48 -5.22 0.84
C GLY A 33 2.21 -6.08 0.92
N PHE A 34 1.26 -5.67 1.76
CA PHE A 34 -0.04 -6.34 1.89
C PHE A 34 -0.83 -6.34 0.58
N ALA A 35 -0.96 -5.19 -0.09
CA ALA A 35 -1.66 -5.11 -1.38
C ALA A 35 -1.01 -6.01 -2.46
N VAL A 36 0.32 -6.11 -2.46
CA VAL A 36 1.05 -6.97 -3.39
C VAL A 36 0.81 -8.46 -3.07
N ASN A 37 0.70 -8.83 -1.78
CA ASN A 37 0.30 -10.18 -1.37
C ASN A 37 -1.12 -10.53 -1.79
N MET A 38 -2.06 -9.59 -1.74
CA MET A 38 -3.45 -9.79 -2.20
C MET A 38 -3.54 -10.13 -3.70
N LEU A 39 -2.50 -9.79 -4.48
CA LEU A 39 -2.37 -10.15 -5.90
C LEU A 39 -1.71 -11.52 -6.12
N GLY A 40 -1.33 -12.23 -5.07
CA GLY A 40 -0.69 -13.55 -5.12
C GLY A 40 0.84 -13.53 -5.00
N HIS A 41 1.45 -12.40 -4.61
CA HIS A 41 2.87 -12.43 -4.26
C HIS A 41 3.07 -13.10 -2.89
N HIS A 42 4.17 -13.81 -2.73
CA HIS A 42 4.51 -14.46 -1.46
C HIS A 42 5.68 -13.73 -0.82
N ARG A 43 5.37 -12.78 0.06
CA ARG A 43 6.37 -12.10 0.89
C ARG A 43 5.86 -11.89 2.30
N TYR A 44 6.80 -11.79 3.22
CA TYR A 44 6.50 -11.35 4.57
C TYR A 44 6.16 -9.85 4.58
N THR A 45 5.08 -9.50 5.27
CA THR A 45 4.68 -8.14 5.63
C THR A 45 4.35 -8.15 7.12
N GLY A 46 4.87 -7.19 7.88
CA GLY A 46 4.65 -7.09 9.32
C GLY A 46 3.48 -6.17 9.69
N ASP A 47 3.02 -5.40 8.72
CA ASP A 47 1.97 -4.40 8.81
C ASP A 47 1.11 -4.38 7.55
N VAL A 48 -0.01 -3.67 7.68
CA VAL A 48 -0.93 -3.34 6.61
C VAL A 48 -0.97 -1.82 6.47
N ASP A 49 -0.70 -1.34 5.25
CA ASP A 49 -0.76 0.07 4.92
C ASP A 49 -2.06 0.36 4.18
N ILE A 50 -2.78 1.42 4.57
CA ILE A 50 -4.02 1.84 3.94
C ILE A 50 -3.99 3.35 3.66
N GLU A 51 -4.24 3.72 2.41
CA GLU A 51 -4.53 5.10 2.03
C GLU A 51 -6.00 5.41 2.29
N VAL A 52 -6.26 6.55 2.92
CA VAL A 52 -7.62 7.01 3.25
C VAL A 52 -7.82 8.45 2.80
N ASP A 53 -8.94 8.70 2.14
CA ASP A 53 -9.38 10.05 1.82
C ASP A 53 -10.14 10.63 3.01
N ALA A 54 -9.38 11.13 3.98
CA ALA A 54 -9.91 11.74 5.19
C ALA A 54 -9.12 13.01 5.53
N ALA A 55 -9.84 14.12 5.71
CA ALA A 55 -9.25 15.40 6.09
C ALA A 55 -8.64 15.40 7.50
N ASP A 56 -9.17 14.56 8.41
CA ASP A 56 -8.69 14.42 9.78
C ASP A 56 -8.49 12.94 10.13
N ILE A 57 -7.26 12.48 9.96
CA ILE A 57 -6.85 11.11 10.26
C ILE A 57 -6.94 10.78 11.76
N ILE A 58 -6.80 11.78 12.64
CA ILE A 58 -6.82 11.57 14.09
C ILE A 58 -8.26 11.27 14.52
N SER A 59 -9.21 12.09 14.08
CA SER A 59 -10.63 11.87 14.33
C SER A 59 -11.14 10.57 13.69
N LEU A 60 -10.63 10.22 12.51
CA LEU A 60 -10.91 8.94 11.88
C LEU A 60 -10.44 7.77 12.77
N ARG A 61 -9.18 7.77 13.21
CA ARG A 61 -8.63 6.71 14.08
C ARG A 61 -9.42 6.56 15.37
N ALA A 62 -9.81 7.67 16.01
CA ALA A 62 -10.65 7.65 17.21
C ALA A 62 -12.03 7.02 16.92
N SER A 63 -12.63 7.35 15.79
CA SER A 63 -13.91 6.77 15.36
C SER A 63 -13.80 5.27 15.06
N LEU A 64 -12.68 4.83 14.47
CA LEU A 64 -12.41 3.41 14.23
C LEU A 64 -12.33 2.65 15.57
N VAL A 65 -11.54 3.13 16.53
CA VAL A 65 -11.43 2.52 17.88
C VAL A 65 -12.79 2.44 18.57
N ALA A 66 -13.63 3.46 18.43
CA ALA A 66 -14.98 3.46 19.02
C ALA A 66 -15.95 2.50 18.31
N ALA A 67 -15.78 2.30 17.00
CA ALA A 67 -16.66 1.46 16.19
C ALA A 67 -16.38 -0.04 16.34
N ASP A 68 -15.14 -0.44 16.64
CA ASP A 68 -14.77 -1.85 16.80
C ASP A 68 -13.77 -2.05 17.95
N PRO A 69 -14.12 -2.80 19.01
CA PRO A 69 -13.25 -3.01 20.16
C PRO A 69 -11.97 -3.80 19.83
N ARG A 70 -11.87 -4.40 18.64
CA ARG A 70 -10.65 -5.06 18.15
C ARG A 70 -9.58 -4.04 17.72
N PHE A 71 -9.95 -2.79 17.47
CA PHE A 71 -9.02 -1.73 17.12
C PHE A 71 -8.47 -1.08 18.39
N VAL A 72 -7.19 -1.34 18.65
CA VAL A 72 -6.44 -0.67 19.70
C VAL A 72 -5.42 0.24 19.03
N LEU A 73 -5.42 1.52 19.40
CA LEU A 73 -4.41 2.47 18.93
C LEU A 73 -3.10 2.24 19.70
N VAL A 74 -2.10 1.71 19.01
CA VAL A 74 -0.73 1.57 19.51
C VAL A 74 0.16 2.45 18.62
N GLN A 75 0.64 3.56 19.18
CA GLN A 75 1.31 4.63 18.43
C GLN A 75 0.40 5.18 17.31
N ASN A 76 0.83 5.08 16.04
CA ASN A 76 0.07 5.50 14.86
C ASN A 76 -0.63 4.33 14.15
N LYS A 77 -0.63 3.13 14.75
CA LYS A 77 -1.19 1.91 14.16
C LYS A 77 -2.37 1.42 14.97
N LEU A 78 -3.31 0.76 14.28
CA LEU A 78 -4.56 0.31 14.87
C LEU A 78 -4.68 -1.22 14.76
N GLY A 79 -5.09 -1.87 15.85
CA GLY A 79 -5.40 -3.30 15.92
C GLY A 79 -4.24 -4.18 16.43
N ALA A 80 -4.55 -5.46 16.67
CA ALA A 80 -3.54 -6.47 17.03
C ALA A 80 -2.56 -6.74 15.88
N VAL A 81 -3.04 -6.61 14.64
CA VAL A 81 -2.22 -6.46 13.44
C VAL A 81 -1.98 -4.98 13.23
N PRO A 82 -0.73 -4.50 13.11
CA PRO A 82 -0.48 -3.08 12.94
C PRO A 82 -1.01 -2.58 11.59
N VAL A 83 -2.11 -1.81 11.61
CA VAL A 83 -2.63 -1.11 10.43
C VAL A 83 -2.23 0.36 10.47
N GLU A 84 -1.47 0.81 9.48
CA GLU A 84 -1.02 2.18 9.32
C GLU A 84 -1.94 2.93 8.35
N THR A 85 -2.64 3.95 8.85
CA THR A 85 -3.54 4.78 8.03
C THR A 85 -2.81 6.03 7.52
N LEU A 86 -2.75 6.18 6.21
CA LEU A 86 -2.05 7.26 5.51
C LEU A 86 -3.07 8.13 4.76
N PRO A 87 -3.13 9.45 4.99
CA PRO A 87 -3.86 10.37 4.14
C PRO A 87 -3.46 10.28 2.67
N ILE A 88 -4.43 10.40 1.76
CA ILE A 88 -4.14 10.51 0.32
C ILE A 88 -3.20 11.68 0.03
N GLY A 89 -2.32 11.52 -0.96
CA GLY A 89 -1.34 12.53 -1.34
C GLY A 89 -0.21 12.76 -0.34
N GLU A 90 -0.22 12.12 0.84
CA GLU A 90 0.86 12.20 1.80
C GLU A 90 2.11 11.48 1.27
N ILE A 91 3.30 12.02 1.56
CA ILE A 91 4.63 11.45 1.26
C ILE A 91 4.67 10.76 -0.13
N GLY A 92 4.15 11.48 -1.12
CA GLY A 92 4.31 11.08 -2.50
C GLY A 92 3.41 9.97 -3.02
N LEU A 93 2.38 9.62 -2.26
CA LEU A 93 1.23 8.82 -2.67
C LEU A 93 0.36 9.59 -3.68
N PRO A 94 -0.52 8.91 -4.44
CA PRO A 94 -1.44 9.57 -5.37
C PRO A 94 -2.44 10.46 -4.62
N ARG A 95 -2.91 11.53 -5.27
CA ARG A 95 -3.96 12.42 -4.73
C ARG A 95 -5.38 11.92 -5.01
N VAL A 96 -5.49 10.85 -5.78
CA VAL A 96 -6.75 10.22 -6.16
C VAL A 96 -6.59 8.71 -5.96
N LEU A 97 -7.56 8.09 -5.30
CA LEU A 97 -7.58 6.64 -5.09
C LEU A 97 -8.08 5.92 -6.35
N HIS A 98 -7.15 5.37 -7.11
CA HIS A 98 -7.46 4.47 -8.22
C HIS A 98 -7.61 3.05 -7.68
N ILE A 99 -8.81 2.71 -7.22
CA ILE A 99 -9.11 1.42 -6.60
C ILE A 99 -9.22 0.31 -7.65
N MET A 100 -8.76 -0.88 -7.30
CA MET A 100 -9.01 -2.13 -7.99
C MET A 100 -9.83 -3.05 -7.08
N GLU A 101 -10.92 -3.57 -7.62
CA GLU A 101 -11.71 -4.61 -6.96
C GLU A 101 -11.13 -6.00 -7.29
N LEU A 102 -11.03 -6.84 -6.26
CA LEU A 102 -10.61 -8.22 -6.40
C LEU A 102 -11.86 -9.10 -6.39
N LYS A 103 -11.96 -10.01 -7.36
CA LYS A 103 -13.17 -10.82 -7.64
C LYS A 103 -13.78 -11.50 -6.40
N ASP A 104 -12.94 -11.90 -5.44
CA ASP A 104 -13.33 -12.69 -4.27
C ASP A 104 -12.92 -12.01 -2.94
N SER A 105 -12.81 -10.69 -2.93
CA SER A 105 -12.42 -9.94 -1.73
C SER A 105 -13.05 -8.55 -1.69
N PRO A 106 -13.72 -8.16 -0.58
CA PRO A 106 -14.25 -6.81 -0.42
C PRO A 106 -13.16 -5.77 -0.17
N ILE A 107 -11.93 -6.20 0.15
CA ILE A 107 -10.79 -5.33 0.46
C ILE A 107 -10.35 -4.58 -0.81
N PRO A 108 -10.51 -3.24 -0.87
CA PRO A 108 -10.07 -2.46 -2.01
C PRO A 108 -8.55 -2.28 -1.97
N ILE A 109 -7.84 -2.64 -3.04
CA ILE A 109 -6.41 -2.32 -3.15
C ILE A 109 -6.19 -1.20 -4.16
N LEU A 110 -5.08 -0.48 -4.02
CA LEU A 110 -4.67 0.48 -5.03
C LEU A 110 -4.30 -0.27 -6.32
N ARG A 111 -4.69 0.29 -7.47
CA ARG A 111 -4.46 -0.32 -8.79
C ARG A 111 -2.99 -0.69 -8.98
N SER A 112 -2.72 -1.89 -9.50
CA SER A 112 -1.39 -2.44 -9.67
C SER A 112 -0.41 -1.54 -10.45
N SER A 113 -0.90 -0.79 -11.45
CA SER A 113 -0.08 0.18 -12.18
C SER A 113 0.43 1.30 -11.28
N ILE A 114 -0.39 1.78 -10.34
CA ILE A 114 -0.03 2.82 -9.38
C ILE A 114 0.87 2.23 -8.29
N LEU A 115 0.63 0.99 -7.84
CA LEU A 115 1.52 0.28 -6.91
C LEU A 115 2.96 0.17 -7.46
N VAL A 116 3.14 -0.05 -8.77
CA VAL A 116 4.48 -0.02 -9.38
C VAL A 116 5.15 1.34 -9.16
N LEU A 117 4.42 2.42 -9.40
CA LEU A 117 4.94 3.78 -9.30
C LEU A 117 5.28 4.18 -7.86
N THR A 118 4.46 3.78 -6.88
CA THR A 118 4.76 4.01 -5.46
C THR A 118 6.04 3.28 -5.03
N LYS A 119 6.28 2.06 -5.55
CA LYS A 119 7.51 1.28 -5.29
C LYS A 119 8.73 1.89 -5.96
N ILE A 120 8.66 2.27 -7.24
CA ILE A 120 9.76 2.94 -7.96
C ILE A 120 10.21 4.18 -7.21
N LYS A 121 9.24 4.99 -6.78
CA LYS A 121 9.52 6.21 -6.01
C LYS A 121 10.16 5.94 -4.66
N ARG A 122 9.79 4.84 -4.00
CA ARG A 122 10.41 4.43 -2.74
C ARG A 122 11.83 3.92 -2.95
N CYS A 123 12.08 3.13 -3.99
CA CYS A 123 13.41 2.61 -4.33
C CYS A 123 14.46 3.72 -4.38
N VAL A 124 14.15 4.86 -5.01
CA VAL A 124 15.13 5.94 -5.19
C VAL A 124 15.59 6.61 -3.90
N GLN A 125 14.85 6.44 -2.80
CA GLN A 125 15.27 6.86 -1.46
C GLN A 125 16.36 5.95 -0.88
N PHE A 126 16.49 4.73 -1.41
CA PHE A 126 17.43 3.71 -0.91
C PHE A 126 18.60 3.45 -1.87
N ILE A 127 18.52 3.90 -3.13
CA ILE A 127 19.66 3.84 -4.05
C ILE A 127 20.84 4.58 -3.41
N ASP A 128 22.04 3.99 -3.53
CA ASP A 128 23.30 4.44 -2.91
C ASP A 128 23.37 4.30 -1.38
N SER A 129 22.31 3.82 -0.72
CA SER A 129 22.35 3.56 0.72
C SER A 129 23.16 2.31 1.03
N THR A 130 24.08 2.41 1.99
CA THR A 130 24.86 1.27 2.51
C THR A 130 24.24 0.65 3.77
N HIS A 131 23.17 1.24 4.30
CA HIS A 131 22.57 0.79 5.55
C HIS A 131 21.76 -0.51 5.34
N PRO A 132 21.98 -1.58 6.15
CA PRO A 132 21.37 -2.89 5.92
C PRO A 132 19.84 -2.89 5.79
N LYS A 133 19.14 -2.08 6.60
CA LYS A 133 17.68 -1.95 6.51
C LYS A 133 17.22 -1.34 5.19
N SER A 134 17.96 -0.36 4.66
CA SER A 134 17.64 0.30 3.38
C SER A 134 17.88 -0.65 2.21
N LEU A 135 18.98 -1.41 2.24
CA LEU A 135 19.28 -2.45 1.25
C LEU A 135 18.20 -3.54 1.22
N THR A 136 17.76 -3.99 2.40
CA THR A 136 16.67 -4.98 2.51
C THR A 136 15.37 -4.45 1.91
N LYS A 137 15.01 -3.19 2.20
CA LYS A 137 13.82 -2.54 1.64
C LYS A 137 13.91 -2.37 0.13
N LEU A 138 15.08 -1.98 -0.39
CA LEU A 138 15.31 -1.85 -1.83
C LEU A 138 15.13 -3.19 -2.54
N GLY A 139 15.75 -4.28 -2.04
CA GLY A 139 15.58 -5.61 -2.62
C GLY A 139 14.12 -6.09 -2.60
N GLN A 140 13.41 -5.81 -1.51
CA GLN A 140 11.98 -6.07 -1.38
C GLN A 140 11.13 -5.28 -2.38
N ASP A 141 11.42 -3.99 -2.58
CA ASP A 141 10.70 -3.16 -3.54
C ASP A 141 10.98 -3.57 -4.99
N LEU A 142 12.20 -3.96 -5.31
CA LEU A 142 12.56 -4.51 -6.63
C LEU A 142 11.83 -5.83 -6.92
N ALA A 143 11.73 -6.72 -5.93
CA ALA A 143 10.97 -7.96 -6.05
C ALA A 143 9.48 -7.67 -6.28
N ASP A 144 8.90 -6.74 -5.52
CA ASP A 144 7.50 -6.31 -5.67
C ASP A 144 7.26 -5.69 -7.06
N ILE A 145 8.15 -4.81 -7.55
CA ILE A 145 8.07 -4.21 -8.90
C ILE A 145 8.11 -5.31 -9.96
N GLY A 146 9.07 -6.23 -9.88
CA GLY A 146 9.19 -7.32 -10.84
C GLY A 146 7.95 -8.22 -10.86
N PHE A 147 7.36 -8.49 -9.70
CA PHE A 147 6.09 -9.22 -9.60
C PHE A 147 4.94 -8.43 -10.24
N LEU A 148 4.75 -7.17 -9.87
CA LEU A 148 3.65 -6.33 -10.36
C LEU A 148 3.71 -6.13 -11.88
N LEU A 149 4.91 -5.96 -12.45
CA LEU A 149 5.08 -5.84 -13.91
C LEU A 149 4.67 -7.13 -14.63
N ARG A 150 5.03 -8.31 -14.10
CA ARG A 150 4.55 -9.59 -14.65
C ARG A 150 3.04 -9.74 -14.52
N TRP A 151 2.49 -9.38 -13.36
CA TRP A 151 1.05 -9.43 -13.12
C TRP A 151 0.28 -8.52 -14.10
N LEU A 152 0.75 -7.29 -14.30
CA LEU A 152 0.18 -6.35 -15.28
C LEU A 152 0.22 -6.93 -16.69
N HIS A 153 1.37 -7.48 -17.11
CA HIS A 153 1.53 -8.10 -18.42
C HIS A 153 0.55 -9.27 -18.63
N GLN A 154 0.43 -10.17 -17.65
CA GLN A 154 -0.49 -11.31 -17.68
C GLN A 154 -1.97 -10.88 -17.77
N ASN A 155 -2.31 -9.72 -17.22
CA ASN A 155 -3.66 -9.16 -17.26
C ASN A 155 -3.87 -8.15 -18.41
N ASN A 156 -2.93 -8.07 -19.37
CA ASN A 156 -2.96 -7.15 -20.50
C ASN A 156 -3.11 -5.66 -20.08
N GLN A 157 -2.50 -5.30 -18.96
CA GLN A 157 -2.48 -3.96 -18.41
C GLN A 157 -1.08 -3.33 -18.56
N LYS A 158 -1.02 -2.00 -18.53
CA LYS A 158 0.21 -1.22 -18.64
C LYS A 158 0.36 -0.29 -17.44
N VAL A 159 1.58 0.12 -17.16
CA VAL A 159 1.85 1.23 -16.25
C VAL A 159 1.55 2.52 -17.01
N ASP A 160 0.58 3.28 -16.52
CA ASP A 160 0.30 4.63 -17.01
C ASP A 160 0.72 5.63 -15.93
N PHE A 161 1.53 6.59 -16.36
CA PHE A 161 2.04 7.68 -15.54
C PHE A 161 1.02 8.82 -15.43
N VAL A 162 0.08 8.94 -16.38
CA VAL A 162 -0.94 10.00 -16.41
C VAL A 162 -1.89 9.89 -15.22
N ASP A 163 -2.27 8.67 -14.85
CA ASP A 163 -3.14 8.39 -13.70
C ASP A 163 -2.43 8.61 -12.35
N TYR A 164 -1.10 8.76 -12.33
CA TYR A 164 -0.37 9.06 -11.11
C TYR A 164 -0.48 10.56 -10.81
N SER A 165 -1.60 10.94 -10.18
CA SER A 165 -1.92 12.31 -9.74
C SER A 165 -0.93 12.82 -8.67
N TYR A 166 0.30 13.10 -9.09
CA TYR A 166 1.39 13.52 -8.24
C TYR A 166 1.86 14.93 -8.56
N ALA A 167 2.40 15.61 -7.54
CA ALA A 167 2.83 17.00 -7.61
C ALA A 167 3.98 17.27 -8.59
N SER A 168 4.74 16.25 -9.03
CA SER A 168 5.82 16.43 -10.01
C SER A 168 6.08 15.13 -10.79
N MET A 169 5.51 15.02 -11.99
CA MET A 169 5.77 13.92 -12.92
C MET A 169 7.25 13.76 -13.25
N ASP A 170 7.98 14.88 -13.38
CA ASP A 170 9.42 14.87 -13.64
C ASP A 170 10.21 14.08 -12.60
N ARG A 171 9.86 14.21 -11.30
CA ARG A 171 10.52 13.44 -10.24
C ARG A 171 10.28 11.94 -10.40
N LEU A 172 9.12 11.53 -10.90
CA LEU A 172 8.81 10.12 -11.11
C LEU A 172 9.51 9.57 -12.36
N TYR A 173 9.63 10.38 -13.42
CA TYR A 173 10.46 10.04 -14.58
C TYR A 173 11.93 9.90 -14.23
N GLU A 174 12.50 10.87 -13.50
CA GLU A 174 13.87 10.79 -13.01
C GLU A 174 14.07 9.60 -12.08
N ALA A 175 13.08 9.28 -11.24
CA ALA A 175 13.16 8.11 -10.38
C ALA A 175 13.20 6.81 -11.20
N THR A 176 12.38 6.73 -12.25
CA THR A 176 12.36 5.58 -13.17
C THR A 176 13.69 5.44 -13.90
N LYS A 177 14.27 6.55 -14.39
CA LYS A 177 15.62 6.54 -15.02
C LYS A 177 16.70 6.07 -14.06
N LYS A 178 16.70 6.59 -12.82
CA LYS A 178 17.67 6.20 -11.80
C LYS A 178 17.59 4.71 -11.49
N LEU A 179 16.37 4.17 -11.40
CA LEU A 179 16.16 2.75 -11.16
C LEU A 179 16.54 1.87 -12.37
N ALA A 180 16.30 2.33 -13.60
CA ALA A 180 16.68 1.58 -14.81
C ALA A 180 18.20 1.47 -15.01
N GLY A 181 18.97 2.40 -14.43
CA GLY A 181 20.43 2.35 -14.41
C GLY A 181 21.04 1.64 -13.20
N TYR A 182 20.22 1.13 -12.28
CA TYR A 182 20.62 0.40 -11.08
C TYR A 182 20.59 -1.11 -11.32
#